data_AF-A0A950PA49-F1
#
_entry.id   AF-A0A950PA49-F1
#
_cell.length_a   1.000
_cell.length_b   1.000
_cell.length_c   1.000
_cell.angle_alpha   90.00
_cell.angle_beta   90.00
_cell.angle_gamma   90.00
#
_symmetry.space_group_name_H-M   'P 1'
#
loop_
_entity.id
_entity.type
_entity.pdbx_description
1 polymer ?
#
loop_
_entity_poly.entity_id
_entity_poly.type
_entity_poly.pdbx_seq_one_letter_code
_entity_poly.pdbx_strand_id
1 'polypeptide(L)'
;FFAQQEQWVTSRDYRAALEKLAKLGGLSDKEFKTCISDKKLEDQVAQSRLTAAQKLGVDATPTFFINGKKFDGAPTVEAFDQALSGAAEKS
;
A
#
# COMPACT_ATOMS: atom_id res chain seq x y z
N PHE A 1 1.86 -5.84 -10.42
CA PHE A 1 2.16 -4.44 -10.03
C PHE A 1 3.49 -4.34 -9.27
N PHE A 2 3.60 -4.80 -8.02
CA PHE A 2 4.86 -4.71 -7.22
C PHE A 2 6.04 -5.51 -7.78
N ALA A 3 5.80 -6.65 -8.42
CA ALA A 3 6.85 -7.40 -9.13
C ALA A 3 7.55 -6.58 -10.24
N GLN A 4 6.93 -5.50 -10.72
CA GLN A 4 7.50 -4.59 -11.72
C GLN A 4 7.87 -3.23 -11.11
N GLN A 5 7.93 -3.11 -9.78
CA GLN A 5 8.12 -1.84 -9.07
C GLN A 5 9.36 -1.08 -9.53
N GLU A 6 10.50 -1.76 -9.61
CA GLU A 6 11.74 -1.14 -10.05
C GLU A 6 11.59 -0.51 -11.44
N GLN A 7 10.83 -1.14 -12.34
CA GLN A 7 10.67 -0.68 -13.72
C GLN A 7 9.82 0.58 -13.83
N TRP A 8 8.72 0.67 -13.08
CA TRP A 8 7.82 1.83 -13.18
C TRP A 8 8.22 2.99 -12.27
N VAL A 9 8.90 2.73 -11.15
CA VAL A 9 9.42 3.79 -10.26
C VAL A 9 10.53 4.59 -10.94
N THR A 10 11.41 3.94 -11.69
CA THR A 10 12.54 4.61 -12.36
C THR A 10 12.20 5.10 -13.76
N SER A 11 10.95 4.93 -14.22
CA SER A 11 10.53 5.38 -15.53
C SER A 11 10.55 6.91 -15.60
N ARG A 12 11.09 7.46 -16.70
CA ARG A 12 11.01 8.90 -17.00
C ARG A 12 9.55 9.38 -17.10
N ASP A 13 8.67 8.50 -17.56
CA ASP A 13 7.23 8.70 -17.57
C ASP A 13 6.57 7.59 -16.74
N TYR A 14 6.49 7.81 -15.43
CA TYR A 14 5.86 6.88 -14.51
C TYR A 14 4.36 6.73 -14.79
N ARG A 15 3.69 7.75 -15.35
CA ARG A 15 2.24 7.69 -15.65
C ARG A 15 1.98 6.70 -16.78
N ALA A 16 2.74 6.76 -17.87
CA ALA A 16 2.63 5.80 -18.96
C ALA A 16 2.98 4.36 -18.50
N ALA A 17 3.97 4.20 -17.63
CA ALA A 17 4.32 2.90 -17.07
C ALA A 17 3.19 2.32 -16.20
N LEU A 18 2.58 3.16 -15.35
CA LEU A 18 1.43 2.79 -14.53
C LEU A 18 0.19 2.50 -15.37
N GLU A 19 -0.05 3.25 -16.46
CA GLU A 19 -1.16 3.00 -17.38
C GLU A 19 -1.07 1.61 -18.01
N LYS A 20 0.14 1.22 -18.46
CA LYS A 20 0.39 -0.13 -19.00
C LYS A 20 0.09 -1.22 -17.97
N LEU A 21 0.50 -1.02 -16.72
CA LEU A 21 0.23 -1.95 -15.63
C LEU A 21 -1.25 -2.03 -15.27
N ALA A 22 -1.94 -0.89 -15.27
CA ALA A 22 -3.38 -0.81 -15.02
C ALA A 22 -4.16 -1.60 -16.07
N LYS A 23 -3.77 -1.51 -17.36
CA LYS A 23 -4.35 -2.30 -18.46
C LYS A 23 -4.18 -3.80 -18.25
N LEU A 24 -2.99 -4.24 -17.83
CA LEU A 24 -2.75 -5.65 -17.48
C LEU A 24 -3.59 -6.11 -16.29
N GLY A 25 -3.96 -5.18 -15.40
CA GLY A 25 -4.88 -5.40 -14.27
C GLY A 25 -6.36 -5.29 -14.62
N GLY A 26 -6.71 -5.06 -15.90
CA GLY A 26 -8.09 -5.00 -16.39
C GLY A 26 -8.74 -3.61 -16.43
N LEU A 27 -8.01 -2.53 -16.14
CA LEU A 27 -8.54 -1.17 -16.25
C LEU A 27 -8.51 -0.69 -17.71
N SER A 28 -9.57 -0.03 -18.14
CA SER A 28 -9.61 0.72 -19.39
C SER A 28 -8.84 2.05 -19.31
N ASP A 29 -8.49 2.62 -20.47
CA ASP A 29 -7.88 3.95 -20.59
C ASP A 29 -8.71 5.03 -19.90
N LYS A 30 -10.04 4.95 -20.00
CA LYS A 30 -10.97 5.90 -19.39
C LYS A 30 -10.90 5.82 -17.87
N GLU A 31 -10.99 4.61 -17.31
CA GLU A 31 -10.91 4.39 -15.87
C GLU A 31 -9.57 4.85 -15.30
N PHE A 32 -8.46 4.55 -15.98
CA PHE A 32 -7.14 5.02 -15.57
C PHE A 32 -7.05 6.54 -15.58
N LYS A 33 -7.49 7.20 -16.66
CA LYS A 33 -7.46 8.67 -16.78
C LYS A 33 -8.33 9.35 -15.72
N THR A 34 -9.50 8.80 -15.42
CA THR A 34 -10.36 9.28 -14.33
C THR A 34 -9.64 9.13 -12.99
N CYS A 35 -9.07 7.96 -12.70
CA CYS A 35 -8.36 7.71 -11.45
C CYS A 35 -7.14 8.63 -11.24
N ILE A 36 -6.24 8.72 -12.23
CA ILE A 36 -4.97 9.46 -12.10
C ILE A 36 -5.15 11.00 -12.11
N SER A 37 -6.35 11.48 -12.42
CA SER A 37 -6.70 12.91 -12.42
C SER A 37 -7.61 13.31 -11.25
N ASP A 38 -8.09 12.36 -10.45
CA ASP A 38 -8.96 12.64 -9.31
C ASP A 38 -8.16 13.24 -8.15
N LYS A 39 -8.27 14.57 -8.00
CA LYS A 39 -7.61 15.32 -6.93
C LYS A 39 -8.12 14.98 -5.54
N LYS A 40 -9.40 14.67 -5.39
CA LYS A 40 -9.96 14.29 -4.10
C LYS A 40 -9.38 12.96 -3.64
N LEU A 41 -9.23 12.00 -4.56
CA LEU A 41 -8.59 10.73 -4.27
C LEU A 41 -7.10 10.89 -3.95
N GLU A 42 -6.38 11.74 -4.70
CA GLU A 42 -4.97 12.09 -4.44
C GLU A 42 -4.80 12.64 -3.01
N ASP A 43 -5.64 13.60 -2.61
CA ASP A 43 -5.61 14.20 -1.27
C ASP A 43 -5.91 13.17 -0.19
N GLN A 44 -6.86 12.25 -0.42
CA GLN A 44 -7.16 11.17 0.51
C GLN A 44 -5.97 10.22 0.71
N VAL A 45 -5.23 9.89 -0.36
CA VAL A 45 -4.02 9.07 -0.27
C VAL A 45 -2.91 9.81 0.47
N ALA A 46 -2.71 11.10 0.20
CA ALA A 46 -1.72 11.91 0.92
C ALA A 46 -2.07 12.03 2.42
N GLN A 47 -3.35 12.26 2.73
CA GLN A 47 -3.83 12.38 4.10
C GLN A 47 -3.74 11.06 4.88
N SER A 48 -3.94 9.91 4.23
CA SER A 48 -3.79 8.60 4.89
C SER A 48 -2.33 8.37 5.30
N ARG A 49 -1.35 8.71 4.44
CA ARG A 49 0.08 8.68 4.77
C ARG A 49 0.41 9.59 5.94
N LEU A 50 -0.08 10.83 5.94
CA LEU A 50 0.15 11.78 7.03
C LEU A 50 -0.44 11.27 8.35
N THR A 51 -1.65 10.72 8.30
CA THR A 51 -2.32 10.15 9.47
C THR A 51 -1.54 8.99 10.07
N ALA A 52 -1.02 8.08 9.23
CA ALA A 52 -0.20 6.97 9.68
C ALA A 52 1.10 7.45 10.37
N ALA A 53 1.78 8.44 9.79
CA ALA A 53 2.99 8.99 10.39
C ALA A 53 2.71 9.71 11.72
N GLN A 54 1.71 10.60 11.75
CA GLN A 54 1.46 11.50 12.89
C GLN A 54 0.69 10.84 14.04
N LYS A 55 -0.27 9.97 13.74
CA LYS A 55 -1.16 9.38 14.76
C LYS A 55 -0.78 7.96 15.14
N LEU A 56 -0.18 7.21 14.21
CA LEU A 56 0.15 5.80 14.43
C LEU A 56 1.66 5.57 14.60
N GLY A 57 2.49 6.62 14.47
CA GLY A 57 3.95 6.51 14.65
C GLY A 57 4.63 5.64 13.61
N VAL A 58 4.11 5.62 12.38
CA VAL A 58 4.73 4.90 11.26
C VAL A 58 5.88 5.74 10.70
N ASP A 59 7.10 5.26 10.86
CA ASP A 59 8.36 5.88 10.45
C ASP A 59 8.98 5.22 9.20
N ALA A 60 8.63 3.96 8.92
CA ALA A 60 9.09 3.24 7.73
C ALA A 60 7.99 2.32 7.15
N THR A 61 8.16 1.96 5.88
CA THR A 61 7.33 0.96 5.19
C THR A 61 8.18 -0.23 4.76
N PRO A 62 7.72 -1.49 4.95
CA PRO A 62 6.43 -1.85 5.52
C PRO A 62 6.40 -1.72 7.06
N THR A 63 5.22 -1.36 7.60
CA THR A 63 4.86 -1.46 9.03
C THR A 63 3.50 -2.12 9.11
N PHE A 64 3.33 -3.07 10.03
CA PHE A 64 2.08 -3.82 10.18
C PHE A 64 1.43 -3.54 11.53
N PHE A 65 0.09 -3.60 11.56
CA PHE A 65 -0.70 -3.58 12.78
C PHE A 65 -1.58 -4.81 12.82
N ILE A 66 -1.50 -5.60 13.89
CA ILE A 66 -2.29 -6.82 14.08
C ILE A 66 -3.17 -6.59 15.31
N ASN A 67 -4.48 -6.68 15.13
CA ASN A 67 -5.48 -6.34 16.16
C ASN A 67 -5.25 -4.98 16.84
N GLY A 68 -4.93 -3.96 16.02
CA GLY A 68 -4.73 -2.58 16.50
C GLY A 68 -3.39 -2.33 17.21
N LYS A 69 -2.51 -3.33 17.33
CA LYS A 69 -1.17 -3.18 17.90
C LYS A 69 -0.12 -3.21 16.80
N LYS A 70 0.89 -2.32 16.89
CA LYS A 70 2.05 -2.35 15.99
C LYS A 70 2.74 -3.71 16.12
N PHE A 71 3.02 -4.35 14.99
CA PHE A 71 3.73 -5.60 14.94
C PHE A 71 5.23 -5.32 14.84
N ASP A 72 5.94 -5.60 15.94
CA ASP A 72 7.39 -5.42 16.06
C ASP A 72 8.18 -6.74 15.86
N GLY A 73 7.49 -7.79 15.38
CA GLY A 73 8.11 -9.08 15.09
C GLY A 73 8.93 -9.07 13.79
N ALA A 74 9.72 -10.13 13.59
CA ALA A 74 10.44 -10.32 12.33
C ALA A 74 9.45 -10.43 11.17
N PRO A 75 9.77 -9.91 9.96
CA PRO A 75 8.88 -9.98 8.81
C PRO A 75 8.94 -11.38 8.15
N THR A 76 8.68 -12.44 8.92
CA THR A 76 8.63 -13.83 8.45
C THR A 76 7.22 -14.38 8.60
N VAL A 77 6.86 -15.35 7.75
CA VAL A 77 5.53 -15.98 7.77
C VAL A 77 5.22 -16.53 9.15
N GLU A 78 6.18 -17.18 9.80
CA GLU A 78 6.02 -17.80 11.11
C GLU A 78 5.68 -16.76 12.20
N ALA A 79 6.34 -15.60 12.18
CA ALA A 79 6.08 -14.54 13.15
C ALA A 79 4.70 -13.89 12.93
N PHE A 80 4.27 -13.76 11.67
CA PHE A 80 2.90 -13.35 11.34
C PHE A 80 1.87 -14.39 11.79
N ASP A 81 2.09 -15.67 11.51
CA ASP A 81 1.19 -16.76 11.90
C ASP A 81 1.01 -16.81 13.43
N GLN A 82 2.10 -16.64 14.19
CA GLN A 82 2.04 -16.57 15.64
C GLN A 82 1.23 -15.36 16.13
N ALA A 83 1.46 -14.19 15.54
CA ALA A 83 0.74 -12.97 15.91
C ALA A 83 -0.75 -13.03 15.54
N LEU A 84 -1.10 -13.69 14.44
CA LEU A 84 -2.48 -13.93 14.00
C LEU A 84 -3.19 -15.02 14.81
N SER A 85 -2.48 -16.07 15.22
CA SER A 85 -3.07 -17.16 16.02
C SER A 85 -3.37 -16.72 17.45
N GLY A 86 -2.45 -15.99 18.09
CA GLY A 86 -2.69 -15.41 19.42
C GLY A 86 -3.76 -14.30 19.45
N ALA A 87 -4.18 -13.83 18.27
CA ALA A 87 -5.21 -12.82 18.07
C ALA A 87 -6.64 -13.37 18.10
N ALA A 88 -6.84 -14.67 17.85
CA ALA A 88 -8.16 -15.32 17.88
C ALA A 88 -8.64 -15.71 19.29
N GLU A 89 -7.74 -15.75 20.27
CA GLU A 89 -8.03 -16.28 21.62
C GLU A 89 -8.50 -15.20 22.63
N LYS A 90 -8.55 -13.92 22.25
CA LYS A 90 -8.95 -12.81 23.14
C LYS A 90 -10.21 -12.09 22.69
N SER A 91 -11.23 -12.84 22.28
CA SER A 91 -12.59 -12.35 22.01
C SER A 91 -13.59 -12.99 22.98
#